data_AF-A0A1V5PNA2-F1
#
_entry.id   AF-A0A1V5PNA2-F1
#
_cell.length_a   1.000
_cell.length_b   1.000
_cell.length_c   1.000
_cell.angle_alpha   90.00
_cell.angle_beta   90.00
_cell.angle_gamma   90.00
#
_symmetry.space_group_name_H-M   'P 1'
#
loop_
_entity.id
_entity.type
_entity.pdbx_description
1 polymer ?
#
loop_
_entity_poly.entity_id
_entity_poly.type
_entity_poly.pdbx_seq_one_letter_code
_entity_poly.pdbx_strand_id
1 'polypeptide(L)'
;MNKRLFLCLFGVILILFPLFSSILFAQEDKEQALTDARQIKELHKKYYERFKGIYGHNVVYQYDLQQAQEALDKIESLEREVIPVLQPVIASFAAKYGHDTMTIDNIYYGMGLGKTEEVDFLSSNFRDLYQSLENVPKTRKVTSEYLCTWAEGVIRHVNEGFYPEADRIMRMNEAKSFLDFACKFDPNNSKANTLLASIDQKIAEVGEKIIKNIDSKKWAGHISDFAGPGQVKDLAAQALEYFKNDCNWGKNPKQKTEIVAVAIRGQWKIAETNILGQVIQWRLPVHLAITNDKLKKENIAQVFELSILAQVGPPGSALKAPPFDGFWVGNNWMMRLDKIKK
;
A
#
# COMPACT_ATOMS: atom_id res chain seq x y z
N MET A 1 51.87 2.04 94.42
CA MET A 1 51.08 3.26 94.15
C MET A 1 51.28 3.67 92.69
N ASN A 2 50.20 4.09 92.01
CA ASN A 2 50.11 4.72 90.68
C ASN A 2 50.24 3.86 89.40
N LYS A 3 49.16 3.14 89.07
CA LYS A 3 48.71 2.89 87.68
C LYS A 3 47.57 3.87 87.36
N ARG A 4 47.84 4.98 86.68
CA ARG A 4 46.86 5.83 85.99
C ARG A 4 47.50 6.48 84.77
N LEU A 5 47.73 5.67 83.76
CA LEU A 5 47.96 6.08 82.37
C LEU A 5 47.35 4.97 81.51
N PHE A 6 46.81 5.30 80.33
CA PHE A 6 46.22 4.38 79.35
C PHE A 6 44.80 3.86 79.63
N LEU A 7 43.78 4.72 79.59
CA LEU A 7 42.42 4.27 79.29
C LEU A 7 41.54 5.42 78.75
N CYS A 8 41.89 6.01 77.61
CA CYS A 8 41.00 6.97 76.94
C CYS A 8 41.17 7.10 75.41
N LEU A 9 41.90 6.20 74.72
CA LEU A 9 42.09 6.31 73.27
C LEU A 9 41.48 5.18 72.41
N PHE A 10 40.86 4.15 73.00
CA PHE A 10 40.26 3.05 72.24
C PHE A 10 38.73 3.10 72.10
N GLY A 11 38.06 4.06 72.75
CA GLY A 11 36.59 4.19 72.73
C GLY A 11 35.99 5.00 71.56
N VAL A 12 36.82 5.64 70.73
CA VAL A 12 36.32 6.52 69.64
C VAL A 12 36.34 5.83 68.27
N ILE A 13 37.00 4.68 68.13
CA ILE A 13 37.15 3.99 66.83
C ILE A 13 35.97 3.06 66.49
N LEU A 14 35.14 2.66 67.47
CA LEU A 14 34.06 1.69 67.22
C LEU A 14 32.67 2.28 66.88
N ILE A 15 32.49 3.60 66.96
CA ILE A 15 31.22 4.28 66.62
C ILE A 15 31.24 4.86 65.19
N LEU A 16 32.41 4.90 64.54
CA LEU A 16 32.58 5.38 63.17
C LEU A 16 32.35 4.29 62.09
N PHE A 17 32.37 3.01 62.45
CA PHE A 17 32.23 1.91 61.48
C PHE A 17 30.83 1.82 60.80
N PRO A 18 29.68 1.94 61.50
CA PRO A 18 28.38 1.85 60.84
C PRO A 18 28.05 3.08 59.98
N LEU A 19 28.59 4.26 60.33
CA LEU A 19 28.42 5.49 59.55
C LEU A 19 29.22 5.46 58.25
N PHE A 20 30.42 4.89 58.26
CA PHE A 20 31.24 4.71 57.06
C PHE A 20 30.59 3.72 56.07
N SER A 21 29.99 2.63 56.54
CA SER A 21 29.31 1.67 55.66
C SER A 21 28.09 2.28 54.95
N SER A 22 27.24 3.03 55.65
CA SER A 22 26.05 3.67 55.03
C SER A 22 26.40 4.74 53.99
N ILE A 23 27.51 5.45 54.17
CA ILE A 23 27.98 6.45 53.21
C ILE A 23 28.57 5.76 51.97
N LEU A 24 29.28 4.63 52.16
CA LEU A 24 29.85 3.86 51.05
C LEU A 24 28.76 3.28 50.14
N PHE A 25 27.71 2.68 50.72
CA PHE A 25 26.57 2.14 49.94
C PHE A 25 25.80 3.24 49.19
N ALA A 26 25.54 4.38 49.83
CA ALA A 26 24.85 5.50 49.18
C ALA A 26 25.66 6.16 48.04
N GLN A 27 26.99 6.01 48.05
CA GLN A 27 27.87 6.51 47.01
C GLN A 27 28.01 5.51 45.85
N GLU A 28 28.05 4.21 46.15
CA GLU A 28 28.01 3.12 45.17
C GLU A 28 26.72 3.14 44.35
N ASP A 29 25.57 3.39 45.00
CA ASP A 29 24.27 3.51 44.32
C ASP A 29 24.20 4.70 43.35
N LYS A 30 24.85 5.82 43.68
CA LYS A 30 24.90 7.02 42.82
C LYS A 30 25.81 6.83 41.61
N GLU A 31 26.99 6.25 41.80
CA GLU A 31 27.91 5.93 40.71
C GLU A 31 27.30 4.91 39.74
N GLN A 32 26.57 3.91 40.26
CA GLN A 32 25.84 2.97 39.42
C GLN A 32 24.72 3.67 38.65
N ALA A 33 23.95 4.57 39.28
CA ALA A 33 22.92 5.36 38.58
C ALA A 33 23.50 6.23 37.47
N LEU A 34 24.62 6.92 37.70
CA LEU A 34 25.31 7.69 36.66
C LEU A 34 25.85 6.81 35.53
N THR A 35 26.27 5.57 35.83
CA THR A 35 26.70 4.59 34.83
C THR A 35 25.53 4.11 33.97
N ASP A 36 24.40 3.76 34.59
CA ASP A 36 23.18 3.35 33.91
C ASP A 36 22.64 4.50 33.03
N ALA A 37 22.66 5.74 33.53
CA ALA A 37 22.26 6.93 32.78
C ALA A 37 23.12 7.16 31.53
N ARG A 38 24.45 7.09 31.66
CA ARG A 38 25.38 7.17 30.52
C ARG A 38 25.11 6.09 29.49
N GLN A 39 24.84 4.86 29.93
CA GLN A 39 24.53 3.75 29.04
C GLN A 39 23.25 4.03 28.23
N ILE A 40 22.19 4.57 28.84
CA ILE A 40 20.96 4.96 28.13
C ILE A 40 21.25 6.04 27.08
N LYS A 41 22.00 7.10 27.43
CA LYS A 41 22.38 8.16 26.48
C LYS A 41 23.14 7.62 25.27
N GLU A 42 24.13 6.76 25.50
CA GLU A 42 24.93 6.18 24.41
C GLU A 42 24.09 5.25 23.52
N LEU A 43 23.21 4.44 24.11
CA LEU A 43 22.30 3.59 23.35
C LEU A 43 21.30 4.41 22.52
N HIS A 44 20.75 5.49 23.09
CA HIS A 44 19.84 6.39 22.38
C HIS A 44 20.53 7.03 21.19
N LYS A 45 21.69 7.66 21.42
CA LYS A 45 22.50 8.28 20.36
C LYS A 45 22.87 7.29 19.25
N LYS A 46 23.19 6.04 19.60
CA LYS A 46 23.62 5.03 18.65
C LYS A 46 22.47 4.44 17.82
N TYR A 47 21.29 4.24 18.42
CA TYR A 47 20.26 3.38 17.83
C TYR A 47 18.91 4.06 17.57
N TYR A 48 18.57 5.16 18.24
CA TYR A 48 17.21 5.72 18.18
C TYR A 48 16.77 6.10 16.76
N GLU A 49 17.65 6.71 15.96
CA GLU A 49 17.34 7.07 14.56
C GLU A 49 16.95 5.85 13.70
N ARG A 50 17.40 4.64 14.04
CA ARG A 50 17.00 3.42 13.31
C ARG A 50 15.51 3.10 13.48
N PHE A 51 14.87 3.54 14.57
CA PHE A 51 13.44 3.35 14.81
C PHE A 51 12.54 4.39 14.12
N LYS A 52 13.09 5.45 13.52
CA LYS A 52 12.31 6.49 12.85
C LYS A 52 11.34 5.90 11.82
N GLY A 53 10.05 6.24 11.89
CA GLY A 53 9.02 5.65 11.03
C GLY A 53 8.31 4.43 11.64
N ILE A 54 8.78 3.88 12.76
CA ILE A 54 8.14 2.76 13.47
C ILE A 54 7.44 3.30 14.72
N TYR A 55 6.20 3.76 14.54
CA TYR A 55 5.43 4.46 15.58
C TYR A 55 4.30 3.63 16.21
N GLY A 56 4.22 2.32 15.92
CA GLY A 56 3.13 1.47 16.40
C GLY A 56 1.86 1.55 15.56
N HIS A 57 1.96 2.12 14.36
CA HIS A 57 0.87 2.25 13.38
C HIS A 57 1.26 1.56 12.07
N ASN A 58 0.32 1.50 11.12
CA ASN A 58 0.63 1.05 9.77
C ASN A 58 1.69 1.96 9.11
N VAL A 59 2.61 1.33 8.38
CA VAL A 59 3.75 1.99 7.71
C VAL A 59 3.66 1.94 6.17
N VAL A 60 2.60 1.37 5.62
CA VAL A 60 2.38 1.27 4.16
C VAL A 60 1.33 2.26 3.71
N TYR A 61 1.63 3.10 2.73
CA TYR A 61 0.68 4.06 2.17
C TYR A 61 0.43 3.78 0.69
N GLN A 62 -0.75 4.19 0.20
CA GLN A 62 -1.11 4.16 -1.23
C GLN A 62 -0.96 2.80 -1.93
N TYR A 63 -1.04 1.70 -1.17
CA TYR A 63 -1.01 0.33 -1.71
C TYR A 63 0.32 -0.07 -2.34
N ASP A 64 1.41 0.58 -1.93
CA ASP A 64 2.73 0.34 -2.49
C ASP A 64 3.42 -0.86 -1.82
N LEU A 65 3.56 -1.96 -2.57
CA LEU A 65 4.26 -3.16 -2.12
C LEU A 65 5.76 -2.96 -1.95
N GLN A 66 6.35 -1.96 -2.62
CA GLN A 66 7.75 -1.61 -2.39
C GLN A 66 7.94 -1.03 -0.99
N GLN A 67 7.05 -0.11 -0.57
CA GLN A 67 7.04 0.41 0.79
C GLN A 67 6.83 -0.70 1.83
N ALA A 68 5.96 -1.68 1.53
CA ALA A 68 5.75 -2.84 2.40
C ALA A 68 7.04 -3.65 2.58
N GLN A 69 7.80 -3.89 1.51
CA GLN A 69 9.09 -4.59 1.58
C GLN A 69 10.13 -3.79 2.36
N GLU A 70 10.31 -2.51 2.05
CA GLU A 70 11.29 -1.65 2.73
C GLU A 70 11.00 -1.55 4.24
N ALA A 71 9.73 -1.45 4.62
CA ALA A 71 9.32 -1.42 6.02
C ALA A 71 9.56 -2.76 6.72
N LEU A 72 9.28 -3.89 6.05
CA LEU A 72 9.54 -5.22 6.58
C LEU A 72 11.04 -5.43 6.81
N ASP A 73 11.88 -5.13 5.81
CA ASP A 73 13.34 -5.25 5.90
C ASP A 73 13.90 -4.42 7.06
N LYS A 74 13.37 -3.20 7.24
CA LYS A 74 13.74 -2.33 8.35
C LYS A 74 13.39 -2.94 9.71
N ILE A 75 12.17 -3.45 9.86
CA ILE A 75 11.72 -4.11 11.10
C ILE A 75 12.58 -5.34 11.40
N GLU A 76 12.82 -6.20 10.41
CA GLU A 76 13.64 -7.40 10.58
C GLU A 76 15.08 -7.08 10.96
N SER A 77 15.64 -6.01 10.39
CA SER A 77 16.97 -5.52 10.77
C SER A 77 17.00 -5.01 12.23
N LEU A 78 15.96 -4.30 12.68
CA LEU A 78 15.83 -3.88 14.09
C LEU A 78 15.74 -5.11 15.02
N GLU A 79 14.90 -6.07 14.68
CA GLU A 79 14.68 -7.31 15.44
C GLU A 79 15.95 -8.16 15.57
N ARG A 80 16.78 -8.18 14.51
CA ARG A 80 18.03 -8.96 14.49
C ARG A 80 19.19 -8.24 15.18
N GLU A 81 19.32 -6.94 14.99
CA GLU A 81 20.57 -6.23 15.31
C GLU A 81 20.47 -5.26 16.49
N VAL A 82 19.29 -4.68 16.74
CA VAL A 82 19.12 -3.57 17.67
C VAL A 82 18.35 -3.99 18.91
N ILE A 83 17.18 -4.61 18.74
CA ILE A 83 16.32 -5.05 19.84
C ILE A 83 17.06 -5.97 20.82
N PRO A 84 17.84 -6.98 20.39
CA PRO A 84 18.56 -7.85 21.32
C PRO A 84 19.58 -7.13 22.19
N VAL A 85 20.11 -5.99 21.71
CA VAL A 85 21.06 -5.15 22.45
C VAL A 85 20.32 -4.23 23.43
N LEU A 86 19.22 -3.62 23.00
CA LEU A 86 18.48 -2.63 23.80
C LEU A 86 17.62 -3.28 24.89
N GLN A 87 16.89 -4.34 24.55
CA GLN A 87 15.87 -4.93 25.41
C GLN A 87 16.36 -5.29 26.82
N PRO A 88 17.50 -5.97 27.04
CA PRO A 88 17.96 -6.29 28.38
C PRO A 88 18.35 -5.05 29.19
N VAL A 89 18.97 -4.04 28.55
CA VAL A 89 19.39 -2.80 29.23
C VAL A 89 18.16 -1.98 29.64
N ILE A 90 17.21 -1.81 28.71
CA ILE A 90 15.97 -1.08 28.97
C ILE A 90 15.13 -1.76 30.05
N ALA A 91 15.00 -3.09 30.01
CA ALA A 91 14.28 -3.84 31.04
C ALA A 91 14.93 -3.71 32.43
N SER A 92 16.26 -3.83 32.50
CA SER A 92 17.01 -3.66 33.75
C SER A 92 16.87 -2.23 34.29
N PHE A 93 16.99 -1.22 33.43
CA PHE A 93 16.82 0.18 33.83
C PHE A 93 15.41 0.43 34.35
N ALA A 94 14.38 -0.05 33.64
CA ALA A 94 12.98 0.09 34.02
C ALA A 94 12.68 -0.54 35.40
N ALA A 95 13.27 -1.71 35.67
CA ALA A 95 13.10 -2.41 36.94
C ALA A 95 13.72 -1.63 38.12
N LYS A 96 14.82 -0.91 37.91
CA LYS A 96 15.50 -0.13 38.94
C LYS A 96 14.88 1.25 39.16
N TYR A 97 14.52 1.95 38.08
CA TYR A 97 14.21 3.38 38.09
C TYR A 97 12.78 3.72 37.65
N GLY A 98 11.97 2.73 37.30
CA GLY A 98 10.60 2.93 36.81
C GLY A 98 10.49 3.00 35.30
N HIS A 99 9.25 3.01 34.80
CA HIS A 99 8.91 2.93 33.37
C HIS A 99 8.42 4.26 32.78
N ASP A 100 8.23 5.28 33.62
CA ASP A 100 7.76 6.60 33.21
C ASP A 100 8.77 7.69 33.58
N THR A 101 8.72 8.81 32.87
CA THR A 101 9.71 9.88 33.01
C THR A 101 9.69 10.51 34.39
N MET A 102 8.52 10.68 35.00
CA MET A 102 8.36 11.34 36.29
C MET A 102 8.97 10.49 37.41
N THR A 103 8.74 9.17 37.40
CA THR A 103 9.36 8.26 38.38
C THR A 103 10.88 8.28 38.28
N ILE A 104 11.41 8.22 37.06
CA ILE A 104 12.86 8.26 36.81
C ILE A 104 13.45 9.57 37.34
N ASP A 105 12.88 10.71 36.95
CA ASP A 105 13.37 12.04 37.35
C ASP A 105 13.33 12.21 38.88
N ASN A 106 12.27 11.76 39.55
CA ASN A 106 12.14 11.82 41.00
C ASN A 106 13.18 10.98 41.73
N ILE A 107 13.50 9.78 41.22
CA ILE A 107 14.53 8.92 41.82
C ILE A 107 15.91 9.57 41.71
N TYR A 108 16.27 10.05 40.52
CA TYR A 108 17.56 10.71 40.31
C TYR A 108 17.66 12.04 41.08
N TYR A 109 16.57 12.79 41.20
CA TYR A 109 16.52 13.99 42.04
C TYR A 109 16.69 13.65 43.53
N GLY A 110 16.04 12.59 44.02
CA GLY A 110 16.17 12.10 45.40
C GLY A 110 17.60 11.64 45.73
N MET A 111 18.35 11.17 44.74
CA MET A 111 19.78 10.85 44.86
C MET A 111 20.70 12.08 44.80
N GLY A 112 20.15 13.27 44.51
CA GLY A 112 20.92 14.51 44.31
C GLY A 112 21.62 14.60 42.96
N LEU A 113 21.19 13.84 41.95
CA LEU A 113 21.83 13.73 40.63
C LEU A 113 21.16 14.58 39.53
N GLY A 114 20.07 15.28 39.85
CA GLY A 114 19.21 15.97 38.85
C GLY A 114 19.81 17.17 38.11
N LYS A 115 21.12 17.43 38.21
CA LYS A 115 21.82 18.53 37.52
C LYS A 115 23.17 18.10 36.90
N THR A 116 23.33 16.82 36.62
CA THR A 116 24.55 16.26 36.02
C THR A 116 24.40 16.14 34.51
N GLU A 117 25.52 16.15 33.77
CA GLU A 117 25.50 16.02 32.29
C GLU A 117 24.99 14.64 31.87
N GLU A 118 25.23 13.61 32.68
CA GLU A 118 24.81 12.24 32.47
C GLU A 118 23.29 12.07 32.54
N VAL A 119 22.63 12.85 33.40
CA VAL A 119 21.18 12.76 33.67
C VAL A 119 20.38 13.70 32.76
N ASP A 120 21.05 14.63 32.08
CA ASP A 120 20.38 15.52 31.12
C ASP A 120 19.70 14.71 29.99
N PHE A 121 18.41 14.98 29.76
CA PHE A 121 17.52 14.23 28.86
C PHE A 121 17.40 12.71 29.12
N LEU A 122 17.84 12.20 30.28
CA LEU A 122 17.84 10.77 30.58
C LEU A 122 16.45 10.13 30.45
N SER A 123 15.45 10.70 31.12
CA SER A 123 14.09 10.15 31.14
C SER A 123 13.43 10.19 29.76
N SER A 124 13.64 11.25 28.97
CA SER A 124 13.18 11.32 27.58
C SER A 124 13.88 10.29 26.70
N ASN A 125 15.20 10.14 26.81
CA ASN A 125 15.97 9.17 26.02
C ASN A 125 15.56 7.73 26.34
N PHE A 126 15.35 7.43 27.62
CA PHE A 126 14.81 6.16 28.07
C PHE A 126 13.42 5.92 27.47
N ARG A 127 12.49 6.87 27.61
CA ARG A 127 11.12 6.76 27.10
C ARG A 127 11.10 6.50 25.60
N ASP A 128 11.90 7.23 24.84
CA ASP A 128 11.97 7.10 23.39
C ASP A 128 12.42 5.69 22.96
N LEU A 129 13.45 5.13 23.60
CA LEU A 129 13.89 3.75 23.37
C LEU A 129 12.85 2.72 23.83
N TYR A 130 12.29 2.92 25.02
CA TYR A 130 11.27 2.04 25.61
C TYR A 130 10.03 1.94 24.71
N GLN A 131 9.47 3.08 24.28
CA GLN A 131 8.33 3.13 23.37
C GLN A 131 8.67 2.53 22.00
N SER A 132 9.89 2.74 21.50
CA SER A 132 10.34 2.17 20.23
C SER A 132 10.33 0.63 20.25
N LEU A 133 10.74 0.01 21.35
CA LEU A 133 10.67 -1.44 21.54
C LEU A 133 9.22 -1.95 21.54
N GLU A 134 8.29 -1.23 22.16
CA GLU A 134 6.87 -1.59 22.11
C GLU A 134 6.22 -1.37 20.74
N ASN A 135 6.69 -0.38 19.99
CA ASN A 135 6.10 0.03 18.73
C ASN A 135 6.39 -0.96 17.59
N VAL A 136 7.50 -1.70 17.63
CA VAL A 136 7.85 -2.69 16.60
C VAL A 136 6.76 -3.77 16.45
N PRO A 137 6.39 -4.55 17.50
CA PRO A 137 5.36 -5.58 17.38
C PRO A 137 3.97 -4.98 17.08
N LYS A 138 3.65 -3.78 17.60
CA LYS A 138 2.41 -3.06 17.26
C LYS A 138 2.35 -2.72 15.77
N THR A 139 3.45 -2.20 15.22
CA THR A 139 3.58 -1.84 13.79
C THR A 139 3.40 -3.07 12.91
N ARG A 140 4.04 -4.20 13.26
CA ARG A 140 3.87 -5.49 12.56
C ARG A 140 2.39 -5.87 12.46
N LYS A 141 1.71 -5.94 13.59
CA LYS A 141 0.30 -6.34 13.67
C LYS A 141 -0.61 -5.41 12.88
N VAL A 142 -0.52 -4.09 13.13
CA VAL A 142 -1.39 -3.11 12.46
C VAL A 142 -1.15 -3.07 10.95
N THR A 143 0.09 -3.21 10.50
CA THR A 143 0.42 -3.28 9.07
C THR A 143 -0.14 -4.54 8.42
N SER A 144 -0.03 -5.69 9.08
CA SER A 144 -0.64 -6.94 8.62
C SER A 144 -2.17 -6.83 8.48
N GLU A 145 -2.85 -6.28 9.49
CA GLU A 145 -4.30 -6.05 9.46
C GLU A 145 -4.72 -5.10 8.33
N TYR A 146 -3.94 -4.04 8.09
CA TYR A 146 -4.17 -3.08 7.01
C TYR A 146 -4.07 -3.74 5.63
N LEU A 147 -2.99 -4.49 5.37
CA LEU A 147 -2.76 -5.20 4.11
C LEU A 147 -3.83 -6.27 3.87
N CYS A 148 -4.23 -7.00 4.92
CA CYS A 148 -5.32 -7.97 4.84
C CYS A 148 -6.65 -7.31 4.46
N THR A 149 -7.00 -6.19 5.10
CA THR A 149 -8.23 -5.43 4.81
C THR A 149 -8.23 -4.95 3.35
N TRP A 150 -7.08 -4.53 2.85
CA TRP A 150 -6.94 -4.12 1.47
C TRP A 150 -7.15 -5.27 0.47
N ALA A 151 -6.52 -6.42 0.72
CA ALA A 151 -6.71 -7.60 -0.10
C ALA A 151 -8.19 -8.02 -0.19
N GLU A 152 -8.92 -7.97 0.93
CA GLU A 152 -10.36 -8.23 0.96
C GLU A 152 -11.15 -7.23 0.11
N GLY A 153 -10.80 -5.94 0.17
CA GLY A 153 -11.39 -4.90 -0.66
C GLY A 153 -11.22 -5.20 -2.15
N VAL A 154 -10.02 -5.59 -2.56
CA VAL A 154 -9.73 -5.98 -3.95
C VAL A 154 -10.53 -7.21 -4.37
N ILE A 155 -10.55 -8.27 -3.55
CA ILE A 155 -11.33 -9.49 -3.81
C ILE A 155 -12.82 -9.17 -3.95
N ARG A 156 -13.37 -8.34 -3.06
CA ARG A 156 -14.76 -7.91 -3.10
C ARG A 156 -15.07 -7.15 -4.39
N HIS A 157 -14.24 -6.16 -4.77
CA HIS A 157 -14.43 -5.39 -5.99
C HIS A 157 -14.34 -6.24 -7.27
N VAL A 158 -13.47 -7.27 -7.28
CA VAL A 158 -13.44 -8.25 -8.38
C VAL A 158 -14.77 -9.01 -8.47
N ASN A 159 -15.29 -9.49 -7.34
CA ASN A 159 -16.54 -10.27 -7.29
C ASN A 159 -17.77 -9.44 -7.66
N GLU A 160 -17.80 -8.18 -7.26
CA GLU A 160 -18.89 -7.23 -7.57
C GLU A 160 -18.77 -6.65 -9.00
N GLY A 161 -17.69 -6.96 -9.71
CA GLY A 161 -17.50 -6.57 -11.10
C GLY A 161 -17.08 -5.12 -11.33
N PHE A 162 -16.56 -4.44 -10.29
CA PHE A 162 -16.07 -3.05 -10.38
C PHE A 162 -14.90 -2.91 -11.36
N TYR A 163 -14.05 -3.93 -11.46
CA TYR A 163 -12.94 -3.94 -12.41
C TYR A 163 -13.38 -4.45 -13.79
N PRO A 164 -12.80 -3.88 -14.89
CA PRO A 164 -12.93 -4.46 -16.23
C PRO A 164 -12.54 -5.94 -16.22
N GLU A 165 -13.23 -6.75 -17.03
CA GLU A 165 -13.04 -8.20 -17.05
C GLU A 165 -11.57 -8.60 -17.31
N ALA A 166 -10.88 -7.83 -18.17
CA ALA A 166 -9.47 -7.99 -18.51
C ALA A 166 -8.52 -7.92 -17.31
N ASP A 167 -8.88 -7.15 -16.28
CA ASP A 167 -8.00 -6.79 -15.17
C ASP A 167 -8.21 -7.68 -13.95
N ARG A 168 -9.34 -8.39 -13.87
CA ARG A 168 -9.78 -9.09 -12.65
C ARG A 168 -8.77 -10.12 -12.13
N ILE A 169 -8.14 -10.89 -13.02
CA ILE A 169 -7.11 -11.88 -12.62
C ILE A 169 -5.86 -11.18 -12.08
N MET A 170 -5.42 -10.10 -12.73
CA MET A 170 -4.30 -9.30 -12.25
C MET A 170 -4.60 -8.73 -10.85
N ARG A 171 -5.81 -8.21 -10.64
CA ARG A 171 -6.25 -7.70 -9.33
C ARG A 171 -6.31 -8.78 -8.26
N MET A 172 -6.75 -9.99 -8.59
CA MET A 172 -6.71 -11.10 -7.63
C MET A 172 -5.27 -11.52 -7.27
N ASN A 173 -4.33 -11.46 -8.22
CA ASN A 173 -2.90 -11.68 -7.92
C ASN A 173 -2.32 -10.55 -7.06
N GLU A 174 -2.75 -9.31 -7.26
CA GLU A 174 -2.39 -8.18 -6.39
C GLU A 174 -2.88 -8.43 -4.95
N ALA A 175 -4.13 -8.88 -4.78
CA ALA A 175 -4.67 -9.28 -3.48
C ALA A 175 -3.85 -10.40 -2.83
N LYS A 176 -3.41 -11.40 -3.61
CA LYS A 176 -2.50 -12.45 -3.13
C LYS A 176 -1.19 -11.88 -2.60
N SER A 177 -0.58 -10.93 -3.31
CA SER A 177 0.66 -10.28 -2.85
C SER A 177 0.46 -9.50 -1.55
N PHE A 178 -0.65 -8.78 -1.39
CA PHE A 178 -0.95 -8.11 -0.11
C PHE A 178 -1.12 -9.11 1.05
N LEU A 179 -1.76 -10.25 0.81
CA LEU A 179 -1.92 -11.31 1.80
C LEU A 179 -0.57 -11.95 2.18
N ASP A 180 0.31 -12.18 1.21
CA ASP A 180 1.66 -12.69 1.46
C ASP A 180 2.46 -11.74 2.39
N PHE A 181 2.45 -10.44 2.09
CA PHE A 181 3.07 -9.45 2.98
C PHE A 181 2.40 -9.39 4.35
N ALA A 182 1.05 -9.45 4.41
CA ALA A 182 0.34 -9.47 5.69
C ALA A 182 0.83 -10.64 6.59
N CYS A 183 1.00 -11.84 6.02
CA CYS A 183 1.53 -13.00 6.73
C CYS A 183 3.00 -12.84 7.14
N LYS A 184 3.83 -12.13 6.37
CA LYS A 184 5.23 -11.82 6.73
C LYS A 184 5.33 -10.82 7.88
N PHE A 185 4.46 -9.81 7.90
CA PHE A 185 4.39 -8.83 8.99
C PHE A 185 3.85 -9.45 10.29
N ASP A 186 2.81 -10.27 10.21
CA ASP A 186 2.29 -11.02 11.36
C ASP A 186 1.90 -12.46 10.96
N PRO A 187 2.79 -13.43 11.24
CA PRO A 187 2.52 -14.85 10.97
C PRO A 187 1.30 -15.41 11.72
N ASN A 188 0.88 -14.76 12.81
CA ASN A 188 -0.25 -15.21 13.64
C ASN A 188 -1.58 -14.58 13.20
N ASN A 189 -1.60 -13.76 12.15
CA ASN A 189 -2.82 -13.20 11.60
C ASN A 189 -3.66 -14.31 10.93
N SER A 190 -4.58 -14.90 11.69
CA SER A 190 -5.42 -16.03 11.24
C SER A 190 -6.26 -15.69 10.01
N LYS A 191 -6.70 -14.42 9.90
CA LYS A 191 -7.50 -13.94 8.78
C LYS A 191 -6.69 -13.88 7.48
N ALA A 192 -5.50 -13.28 7.53
CA ALA A 192 -4.60 -13.23 6.39
C ALA A 192 -4.20 -14.63 5.93
N ASN A 193 -3.84 -15.51 6.86
CA ASN A 193 -3.49 -16.90 6.56
C ASN A 193 -4.64 -17.67 5.89
N THR A 194 -5.87 -17.53 6.42
CA THR A 194 -7.07 -18.19 5.84
C THR A 194 -7.36 -17.70 4.42
N LEU A 195 -7.25 -16.39 4.19
CA LEU A 195 -7.47 -15.82 2.86
C LEU A 195 -6.37 -16.24 1.88
N LEU A 196 -5.10 -16.20 2.30
CA LEU A 196 -3.96 -16.61 1.49
C LEU A 196 -4.07 -18.09 1.10
N ALA A 197 -4.49 -18.96 2.01
CA ALA A 197 -4.68 -20.39 1.73
C ALA A 197 -5.77 -20.67 0.68
N SER A 198 -6.75 -19.78 0.51
CA SER A 198 -7.86 -19.97 -0.43
C SER A 198 -7.77 -19.10 -1.70
N ILE A 199 -6.81 -18.19 -1.79
CA ILE A 199 -6.78 -17.18 -2.86
C ILE A 199 -6.55 -17.80 -4.24
N ASP A 200 -5.75 -18.85 -4.35
CA ASP A 200 -5.49 -19.52 -5.63
C ASP A 200 -6.73 -20.22 -6.18
N GLN A 201 -7.53 -20.84 -5.32
CA GLN A 201 -8.84 -21.37 -5.70
C GLN A 201 -9.76 -20.24 -6.18
N LYS A 202 -9.81 -19.10 -5.47
CA LYS A 202 -10.62 -17.94 -5.87
C LYS A 202 -10.16 -17.36 -7.21
N ILE A 203 -8.86 -17.31 -7.46
CA ILE A 203 -8.28 -16.88 -8.75
C ILE A 203 -8.78 -17.81 -9.87
N ALA A 204 -8.73 -19.12 -9.66
CA ALA A 204 -9.23 -20.11 -10.62
C ALA A 204 -10.74 -19.94 -10.89
N GLU A 205 -11.56 -19.81 -9.83
CA GLU A 205 -13.00 -19.57 -9.95
C GLU A 205 -13.34 -18.28 -10.72
N VAL A 206 -12.57 -17.20 -10.51
CA VAL A 206 -12.71 -15.97 -11.29
C VAL A 206 -12.36 -16.23 -12.75
N GLY A 207 -11.28 -16.97 -13.01
CA GLY A 207 -10.86 -17.34 -14.38
C GLY A 207 -11.92 -18.14 -15.12
N GLU A 208 -12.50 -19.15 -14.48
CA GLU A 208 -13.59 -19.95 -15.05
C GLU A 208 -14.83 -19.10 -15.38
N LYS A 209 -15.21 -18.19 -14.48
CA LYS A 209 -16.33 -17.25 -14.71
C LYS A 209 -16.06 -16.34 -15.90
N ILE A 210 -14.84 -15.83 -16.04
CA ILE A 210 -14.44 -15.00 -17.19
C ILE A 210 -14.53 -15.81 -18.49
N ILE A 211 -13.98 -17.02 -18.52
CA ILE A 211 -14.05 -17.88 -19.71
C ILE A 211 -15.51 -18.16 -20.10
N LYS A 212 -16.35 -18.52 -19.14
CA LYS A 212 -17.78 -18.74 -19.37
C LYS A 212 -18.48 -17.49 -19.91
N ASN A 213 -18.13 -16.31 -19.39
CA ASN A 213 -18.65 -15.04 -19.91
C ASN A 213 -18.22 -14.83 -21.36
N ILE A 214 -16.93 -14.93 -21.66
CA ILE A 214 -16.34 -14.80 -23.01
C ILE A 214 -17.05 -15.75 -23.99
N ASP A 215 -17.26 -17.00 -23.58
CA ASP A 215 -17.94 -18.02 -24.36
C ASP A 215 -19.42 -17.70 -24.59
N SER A 216 -20.09 -17.07 -23.64
CA SER A 216 -21.52 -16.71 -23.79
C SER A 216 -21.76 -15.51 -24.72
N LYS A 217 -20.77 -14.63 -24.90
CA LYS A 217 -20.94 -13.40 -25.67
C LYS A 217 -21.09 -13.65 -27.16
N LYS A 218 -21.86 -12.78 -27.81
CA LYS A 218 -22.14 -12.80 -29.25
C LYS A 218 -21.89 -11.43 -29.85
N TRP A 219 -21.36 -11.41 -31.06
CA TRP A 219 -21.21 -10.19 -31.84
C TRP A 219 -22.59 -9.71 -32.26
N ALA A 220 -22.99 -8.52 -31.78
CA ALA A 220 -24.31 -7.97 -32.04
C ALA A 220 -24.48 -7.50 -33.50
N GLY A 221 -23.38 -7.28 -34.22
CA GLY A 221 -23.41 -6.71 -35.57
C GLY A 221 -23.99 -5.29 -35.59
N HIS A 222 -24.34 -4.83 -36.79
CA HIS A 222 -24.91 -3.51 -36.95
C HIS A 222 -26.33 -3.38 -36.38
N ILE A 223 -26.72 -2.16 -36.00
CA ILE A 223 -28.11 -1.79 -35.75
C ILE A 223 -28.95 -2.04 -37.02
N SER A 224 -30.16 -2.59 -36.85
CA SER A 224 -31.03 -3.02 -37.95
C SER A 224 -31.85 -1.88 -38.56
N ASP A 225 -32.10 -0.82 -37.81
CA ASP A 225 -33.06 0.26 -38.11
C ASP A 225 -32.36 1.63 -38.15
N PHE A 226 -31.19 1.70 -38.78
CA PHE A 226 -30.46 2.95 -38.92
C PHE A 226 -31.23 3.94 -39.81
N ALA A 227 -31.57 5.11 -39.25
CA ALA A 227 -32.33 6.16 -39.93
C ALA A 227 -31.47 7.40 -40.24
N GLY A 228 -30.19 7.36 -39.89
CA GLY A 228 -29.25 8.43 -40.15
C GLY A 228 -28.81 8.49 -41.63
N PRO A 229 -28.19 9.60 -42.05
CA PRO A 229 -27.55 9.66 -43.36
C PRO A 229 -26.37 8.69 -43.45
N GLY A 230 -26.13 8.19 -44.66
CA GLY A 230 -25.10 7.20 -44.98
C GLY A 230 -25.58 5.76 -44.84
N GLN A 231 -24.90 4.84 -45.53
CA GLN A 231 -25.15 3.40 -45.37
C GLN A 231 -24.34 2.85 -44.20
N VAL A 232 -24.98 2.04 -43.36
CA VAL A 232 -24.37 1.45 -42.16
C VAL A 232 -23.05 0.71 -42.46
N LYS A 233 -23.01 -0.03 -43.57
CA LYS A 233 -21.81 -0.76 -44.00
C LYS A 233 -20.66 0.18 -44.36
N ASP A 234 -20.96 1.27 -45.08
CA ASP A 234 -19.96 2.24 -45.51
C ASP A 234 -19.43 3.05 -44.32
N LEU A 235 -20.30 3.41 -43.38
CA LEU A 235 -19.92 4.07 -42.12
C LEU A 235 -19.00 3.17 -41.29
N ALA A 236 -19.34 1.88 -41.17
CA ALA A 236 -18.52 0.91 -40.46
C ALA A 236 -17.16 0.69 -41.13
N ALA A 237 -17.11 0.60 -42.47
CA ALA A 237 -15.86 0.45 -43.22
C ALA A 237 -14.94 1.67 -43.04
N GLN A 238 -15.50 2.88 -43.07
CA GLN A 238 -14.72 4.10 -42.83
C GLN A 238 -14.25 4.21 -41.37
N ALA A 239 -15.07 3.80 -40.41
CA ALA A 239 -14.67 3.75 -39.00
C ALA A 239 -13.57 2.69 -38.78
N LEU A 240 -13.68 1.53 -39.42
CA LEU A 240 -12.64 0.50 -39.40
C LEU A 240 -11.32 1.03 -39.93
N GLU A 241 -11.34 1.74 -41.06
CA GLU A 241 -10.14 2.34 -41.65
C GLU A 241 -9.55 3.44 -40.78
N TYR A 242 -10.39 4.26 -40.15
CA TYR A 242 -9.96 5.24 -39.15
C TYR A 242 -9.18 4.57 -38.02
N PHE A 243 -9.74 3.54 -37.37
CA PHE A 243 -9.07 2.87 -36.24
C PHE A 243 -7.82 2.10 -36.64
N LYS A 244 -7.76 1.55 -37.86
CA LYS A 244 -6.54 0.94 -38.41
C LYS A 244 -5.40 1.94 -38.55
N ASN A 245 -5.72 3.19 -38.84
CA ASN A 245 -4.74 4.25 -39.05
C ASN A 245 -4.45 5.10 -37.80
N ASP A 246 -5.23 4.95 -36.75
CA ASP A 246 -5.06 5.68 -35.49
C ASP A 246 -3.75 5.28 -34.78
N CYS A 247 -3.00 6.28 -34.30
CA CYS A 247 -1.68 6.09 -33.69
C CYS A 247 -1.72 5.44 -32.30
N ASN A 248 -2.86 5.52 -31.61
CA ASN A 248 -3.06 4.91 -30.29
C ASN A 248 -3.65 3.49 -30.42
N TRP A 249 -4.28 3.17 -31.55
CA TRP A 249 -4.88 1.87 -31.84
C TRP A 249 -4.12 1.10 -32.93
N GLY A 250 -4.61 1.07 -34.17
CA GLY A 250 -4.12 0.18 -35.22
C GLY A 250 -2.66 0.41 -35.64
N LYS A 251 -2.12 1.63 -35.47
CA LYS A 251 -0.71 1.95 -35.74
C LYS A 251 0.15 2.03 -34.47
N ASN A 252 -0.37 1.62 -33.31
CA ASN A 252 0.40 1.70 -32.07
C ASN A 252 1.57 0.70 -32.08
N PRO A 253 2.84 1.18 -32.10
CA PRO A 253 4.00 0.30 -32.23
C PRO A 253 4.25 -0.55 -30.97
N LYS A 254 3.70 -0.15 -29.82
CA LYS A 254 3.90 -0.84 -28.54
C LYS A 254 2.94 -2.00 -28.35
N GLN A 255 1.67 -1.81 -28.70
CA GLN A 255 0.62 -2.80 -28.42
C GLN A 255 0.41 -3.82 -29.55
N LYS A 256 0.83 -3.50 -30.77
CA LYS A 256 0.63 -4.35 -31.97
C LYS A 256 -0.82 -4.81 -32.11
N THR A 257 -1.74 -3.85 -31.98
CA THR A 257 -3.18 -4.09 -31.98
C THR A 257 -3.70 -4.36 -33.39
N GLU A 258 -4.41 -5.46 -33.58
CA GLU A 258 -5.13 -5.78 -34.80
C GLU A 258 -6.59 -5.32 -34.67
N ILE A 259 -7.04 -4.46 -35.59
CA ILE A 259 -8.42 -4.01 -35.69
C ILE A 259 -9.24 -5.06 -36.46
N VAL A 260 -10.14 -5.76 -35.75
CA VAL A 260 -10.84 -6.94 -36.28
C VAL A 260 -12.12 -6.56 -37.02
N ALA A 261 -12.99 -5.76 -36.38
CA ALA A 261 -14.29 -5.39 -36.91
C ALA A 261 -14.84 -4.12 -36.26
N VAL A 262 -15.70 -3.41 -36.98
CA VAL A 262 -16.51 -2.29 -36.43
C VAL A 262 -17.98 -2.53 -36.76
N ALA A 263 -18.84 -2.34 -35.77
CA ALA A 263 -20.29 -2.34 -35.96
C ALA A 263 -20.89 -1.01 -35.54
N ILE A 264 -21.81 -0.47 -36.33
CA ILE A 264 -22.63 0.70 -35.96
C ILE A 264 -23.72 0.22 -34.99
N ARG A 265 -23.82 0.84 -33.82
CA ARG A 265 -24.67 0.35 -32.72
C ARG A 265 -25.77 1.32 -32.32
N GLY A 266 -25.83 2.48 -32.95
CA GLY A 266 -26.86 3.47 -32.67
C GLY A 266 -26.99 4.50 -33.76
N GLN A 267 -28.03 5.31 -33.63
CA GLN A 267 -28.24 6.50 -34.46
C GLN A 267 -27.15 7.55 -34.16
N TRP A 268 -26.98 8.49 -35.09
CA TRP A 268 -26.20 9.71 -34.83
C TRP A 268 -26.73 10.45 -33.61
N LYS A 269 -25.83 10.87 -32.73
CA LYS A 269 -26.13 11.67 -31.53
C LYS A 269 -25.33 12.95 -31.54
N ILE A 270 -25.84 13.97 -30.85
CA ILE A 270 -25.10 15.19 -30.60
C ILE A 270 -23.86 14.83 -29.77
N ALA A 271 -22.70 15.29 -30.22
CA ALA A 271 -21.45 15.20 -29.46
C ALA A 271 -21.22 16.53 -28.73
N GLU A 272 -21.28 17.63 -29.47
CA GLU A 272 -20.95 18.95 -28.94
C GLU A 272 -21.89 20.03 -29.51
N THR A 273 -22.17 21.03 -28.67
CA THR A 273 -22.91 22.25 -29.01
C THR A 273 -22.08 23.48 -28.67
N ASN A 274 -22.23 24.55 -29.43
CA ASN A 274 -21.64 25.84 -29.05
C ASN A 274 -22.38 26.47 -27.84
N ILE A 275 -21.91 27.65 -27.40
CA ILE A 275 -22.49 28.40 -26.27
C ILE A 275 -23.96 28.80 -26.46
N LEU A 276 -24.47 28.78 -27.69
CA LEU A 276 -25.85 29.09 -28.05
C LEU A 276 -26.72 27.82 -28.20
N GLY A 277 -26.18 26.64 -27.86
CA GLY A 277 -26.87 25.36 -27.96
C GLY A 277 -26.98 24.81 -29.39
N GLN A 278 -26.31 25.42 -30.37
CA GLN A 278 -26.31 24.94 -31.75
C GLN A 278 -25.33 23.79 -31.90
N VAL A 279 -25.77 22.70 -32.56
CA VAL A 279 -24.92 21.52 -32.78
C VAL A 279 -23.74 21.87 -33.68
N ILE A 280 -22.53 21.54 -33.22
CA ILE A 280 -21.28 21.74 -33.97
C ILE A 280 -20.56 20.42 -34.26
N GLN A 281 -20.91 19.33 -33.56
CA GLN A 281 -20.32 18.01 -33.80
C GLN A 281 -21.31 16.88 -33.53
N TRP A 282 -21.23 15.85 -34.34
CA TRP A 282 -21.99 14.61 -34.19
C TRP A 282 -21.09 13.45 -33.82
N ARG A 283 -21.67 12.46 -33.12
CA ARG A 283 -21.03 11.19 -32.83
C ARG A 283 -21.88 10.02 -33.25
N LEU A 284 -21.22 8.93 -33.61
CA LEU A 284 -21.84 7.68 -34.00
C LEU A 284 -21.45 6.58 -33.00
N PRO A 285 -22.40 5.98 -32.27
CA PRO A 285 -22.12 4.84 -31.39
C PRO A 285 -21.67 3.62 -32.20
N VAL A 286 -20.53 3.05 -31.84
CA VAL A 286 -19.96 1.86 -32.49
C VAL A 286 -19.48 0.84 -31.47
N HIS A 287 -19.48 -0.43 -31.85
CA HIS A 287 -18.61 -1.42 -31.22
C HIS A 287 -17.37 -1.58 -32.06
N LEU A 288 -16.20 -1.50 -31.42
CA LEU A 288 -14.91 -1.79 -32.04
C LEU A 288 -14.36 -3.08 -31.44
N ALA A 289 -14.11 -4.08 -32.27
CA ALA A 289 -13.43 -5.29 -31.86
C ALA A 289 -11.95 -5.24 -32.23
N ILE A 290 -11.10 -5.55 -31.26
CA ILE A 290 -9.65 -5.64 -31.44
C ILE A 290 -9.10 -6.97 -30.92
N THR A 291 -7.91 -7.32 -31.38
CA THR A 291 -7.10 -8.39 -30.80
C THR A 291 -5.62 -8.00 -30.84
N ASN A 292 -4.77 -8.82 -30.24
CA ASN A 292 -3.31 -8.70 -30.32
C ASN A 292 -2.70 -10.10 -30.26
N ASP A 293 -1.37 -10.23 -30.38
CA ASP A 293 -0.70 -11.52 -30.42
C ASP A 293 -1.02 -12.44 -29.23
N LYS A 294 -1.27 -11.87 -28.04
CA LYS A 294 -1.64 -12.63 -26.84
C LYS A 294 -3.08 -13.13 -26.93
N LEU A 295 -4.02 -12.21 -27.12
CA LEU A 295 -5.46 -12.54 -27.17
C LEU A 295 -5.80 -13.45 -28.35
N LYS A 296 -5.15 -13.25 -29.50
CA LYS A 296 -5.37 -14.04 -30.71
C LYS A 296 -5.01 -15.52 -30.52
N LYS A 297 -3.94 -15.82 -29.77
CA LYS A 297 -3.55 -17.20 -29.42
C LYS A 297 -4.62 -17.92 -28.59
N GLU A 298 -5.38 -17.17 -27.80
CA GLU A 298 -6.47 -17.68 -26.97
C GLU A 298 -7.84 -17.63 -27.66
N ASN A 299 -7.88 -17.27 -28.96
CA ASN A 299 -9.11 -17.03 -29.72
C ASN A 299 -10.01 -15.97 -29.03
N ILE A 300 -9.42 -14.89 -28.52
CA ILE A 300 -10.11 -13.79 -27.83
C ILE A 300 -10.01 -12.50 -28.64
N ALA A 301 -11.13 -11.76 -28.64
CA ALA A 301 -11.20 -10.37 -29.03
C ALA A 301 -11.71 -9.53 -27.86
N GLN A 302 -11.16 -8.33 -27.70
CA GLN A 302 -11.71 -7.31 -26.80
C GLN A 302 -12.60 -6.38 -27.61
N VAL A 303 -13.81 -6.13 -27.13
CA VAL A 303 -14.78 -5.26 -27.76
C VAL A 303 -14.98 -4.03 -26.90
N PHE A 304 -14.91 -2.86 -27.52
CA PHE A 304 -15.12 -1.57 -26.90
C PHE A 304 -16.43 -0.96 -27.39
N GLU A 305 -17.24 -0.45 -26.46
CA GLU A 305 -18.29 0.51 -26.72
C GLU A 305 -17.66 1.88 -26.94
N LEU A 306 -17.73 2.40 -28.16
CA LEU A 306 -17.16 3.70 -28.52
C LEU A 306 -18.23 4.63 -29.09
N SER A 307 -17.91 5.92 -29.10
CA SER A 307 -18.57 6.90 -29.96
C SER A 307 -17.53 7.53 -30.87
N ILE A 308 -17.57 7.23 -32.17
CA ILE A 308 -16.67 7.86 -33.14
C ILE A 308 -17.21 9.24 -33.53
N LEU A 309 -16.34 10.24 -33.62
CA LEU A 309 -16.71 11.65 -33.81
C LEU A 309 -16.61 12.04 -35.27
N ALA A 310 -17.63 12.71 -35.80
CA ALA A 310 -17.52 13.43 -37.06
C ALA A 310 -16.70 14.71 -36.87
N GLN A 311 -16.25 15.31 -37.97
CA GLN A 311 -15.58 16.62 -37.91
C GLN A 311 -16.47 17.69 -37.28
N VAL A 312 -15.84 18.61 -36.55
CA VAL A 312 -16.49 19.85 -36.10
C VAL A 312 -16.87 20.68 -37.33
N GLY A 313 -18.12 21.12 -37.39
CA GLY A 313 -18.66 21.91 -38.49
C GLY A 313 -19.31 23.21 -38.05
N PRO A 314 -19.85 24.00 -39.01
CA PRO A 314 -20.53 25.25 -38.70
C PRO A 314 -21.73 25.04 -37.78
N PRO A 315 -22.01 25.97 -36.85
CA PRO A 315 -23.15 25.87 -35.94
C PRO A 315 -24.48 25.61 -36.65
N GLY A 316 -25.19 24.56 -36.24
CA GLY A 316 -26.47 24.16 -36.81
C GLY A 316 -26.38 23.46 -38.17
N SER A 317 -25.19 23.35 -38.76
CA SER A 317 -24.94 22.73 -40.07
C SER A 317 -23.83 21.68 -40.06
N ALA A 318 -23.41 21.21 -38.87
CA ALA A 318 -22.42 20.15 -38.74
C ALA A 318 -22.90 18.86 -39.44
N LEU A 319 -22.01 18.23 -40.21
CA LEU A 319 -22.34 17.07 -41.04
C LEU A 319 -22.32 15.77 -40.22
N LYS A 320 -23.31 14.91 -40.48
CA LYS A 320 -23.38 13.54 -39.97
C LYS A 320 -22.66 12.59 -40.93
N ALA A 321 -21.37 12.80 -41.13
CA ALA A 321 -20.59 12.04 -42.10
C ALA A 321 -19.10 11.96 -41.70
N PRO A 322 -18.38 10.94 -42.18
CA PRO A 322 -16.91 10.94 -42.21
C PRO A 322 -16.36 12.06 -43.13
N PRO A 323 -15.05 12.40 -43.02
CA PRO A 323 -14.02 11.76 -42.19
C PRO A 323 -14.26 11.93 -40.68
N PHE A 324 -13.74 10.98 -39.91
CA PHE A 324 -13.84 10.98 -38.46
C PHE A 324 -12.65 11.70 -37.82
N ASP A 325 -12.90 12.36 -36.68
CA ASP A 325 -11.94 13.22 -35.98
C ASP A 325 -11.96 12.95 -34.48
N GLY A 326 -11.63 11.71 -34.11
CA GLY A 326 -11.57 11.26 -32.72
C GLY A 326 -12.70 10.32 -32.31
N PHE A 327 -12.67 9.93 -31.03
CA PHE A 327 -13.64 9.01 -30.44
C PHE A 327 -13.67 9.16 -28.92
N TRP A 328 -14.76 8.73 -28.31
CA TRP A 328 -14.88 8.54 -26.86
C TRP A 328 -14.97 7.05 -26.54
N VAL A 329 -14.26 6.63 -25.49
CA VAL A 329 -14.23 5.24 -25.01
C VAL A 329 -15.19 5.06 -23.85
N GLY A 330 -16.10 4.10 -23.99
CA GLY A 330 -17.01 3.65 -22.94
C GLY A 330 -16.56 2.32 -22.33
N ASN A 331 -17.51 1.41 -22.13
CA ASN A 331 -17.23 0.09 -21.55
C ASN A 331 -16.47 -0.81 -22.52
N ASN A 332 -15.92 -1.91 -21.98
CA ASN A 332 -15.37 -2.99 -22.79
C ASN A 332 -15.70 -4.36 -22.20
N TRP A 333 -15.63 -5.39 -23.05
CA TRP A 333 -15.78 -6.79 -22.67
C TRP A 333 -14.97 -7.68 -23.61
N MET A 334 -14.80 -8.94 -23.24
CA MET A 334 -14.13 -9.93 -24.08
C MET A 334 -15.14 -10.90 -24.70
N MET A 335 -14.81 -11.44 -25.86
CA MET A 335 -15.57 -12.50 -26.52
C MET A 335 -14.66 -13.36 -27.40
N ARG A 336 -15.15 -14.52 -27.86
CA ARG A 336 -14.41 -15.33 -28.81
C ARG A 336 -14.22 -14.63 -30.15
N LEU A 337 -12.99 -14.64 -30.65
CA LEU A 337 -12.61 -13.99 -31.90
C LEU A 337 -13.36 -14.60 -33.10
N ASP A 338 -13.49 -15.93 -33.13
CA ASP A 338 -14.25 -16.66 -34.16
C ASP A 338 -15.76 -16.33 -34.22
N LYS A 339 -16.33 -15.77 -33.15
CA LYS A 339 -17.74 -15.34 -33.09
C LYS A 339 -17.97 -13.97 -33.71
N ILE A 340 -16.91 -13.28 -34.12
CA ILE A 340 -17.01 -11.98 -34.78
C ILE A 340 -17.24 -12.20 -36.27
N LYS A 341 -18.44 -11.82 -36.71
CA LYS A 341 -18.76 -11.77 -38.13
C LYS A 341 -18.16 -10.49 -38.71
N LYS A 342 -17.25 -10.65 -39.66
CA LYS A 342 -16.60 -9.57 -40.40
C LYS A 342 -17.57 -8.92 -41.39
#